data_AF-A0A553SRZ6-F1
#
_entry.id   AF-A0A553SRZ6-F1
#
_cell.length_a   1.000
_cell.length_b   1.000
_cell.length_c   1.000
_cell.angle_alpha   90.00
_cell.angle_beta   90.00
_cell.angle_gamma   90.00
#
_symmetry.space_group_name_H-M   'P 1'
#
loop_
_entity.id
_entity.type
_entity.pdbx_description
1 polymer ?
#
loop_
_entity_poly.entity_id
_entity_poly.type
_entity_poly.pdbx_seq_one_letter_code
_entity_poly.pdbx_strand_id
1 'polypeptide(L)'
;MKELKTELEETNDDIKGHLKVGLPQIIGAFSFPQVAKTFKEKYPGVLIEIVEEAGLHVEKLVEKGQIDVGFFVIPEQSKQLEKLIFKAPFVACLPVDDHLKAGATIALKQLEKDDWVLFDTSFALNHVVLESCRNENFKPNIAYKTTQ
;
A
#
# COMPACT_ATOMS: atom_id res chain seq x y z
N MET A 1 35.40 -3.82 43.88
CA MET A 1 34.55 -4.56 42.93
C MET A 1 33.45 -3.65 42.42
N LYS A 2 33.79 -2.85 41.40
CA LYS A 2 32.85 -2.09 40.56
C LYS A 2 33.11 -2.66 39.18
N GLU A 3 32.42 -3.72 38.81
CA GLU A 3 32.60 -4.35 37.52
C GLU A 3 31.24 -4.54 36.85
N LEU A 4 31.20 -4.09 35.60
CA LEU A 4 30.31 -4.54 34.53
C LEU A 4 28.85 -4.05 34.60
N LYS A 5 28.66 -2.73 34.52
CA LYS A 5 27.47 -2.11 33.90
C LYS A 5 27.88 -1.24 32.70
N THR A 6 28.70 -1.82 31.84
CA THR A 6 29.01 -1.26 30.52
C THR A 6 28.40 -2.17 29.47
N GLU A 7 27.09 -2.42 29.59
CA GLU A 7 26.31 -2.88 28.44
C GLU A 7 26.05 -1.64 27.60
N LEU A 8 27.02 -1.38 26.73
CA LEU A 8 26.94 -0.68 25.46
C LEU A 8 25.58 0.00 25.23
N GLU A 9 25.49 1.27 25.59
CA GLU A 9 24.58 2.20 24.92
C GLU A 9 25.07 2.33 23.48
N GLU A 10 24.77 1.35 22.63
CA GLU A 10 24.96 1.45 21.19
C GLU A 10 24.20 2.68 20.74
N THR A 11 24.96 3.73 20.39
CA THR A 11 24.36 4.92 19.78
C THR A 11 23.89 4.49 18.39
N ASN A 12 22.72 4.94 17.92
CA ASN A 12 22.20 4.50 16.61
C ASN A 12 23.18 4.76 15.44
N ASP A 13 24.18 5.63 15.65
CA ASP A 13 25.29 5.90 14.72
C ASP A 13 26.14 4.65 14.39
N ASP A 14 26.17 3.65 15.27
CA ASP A 14 26.91 2.41 15.06
C ASP A 14 26.14 1.40 14.18
N ILE A 15 24.82 1.58 14.02
CA ILE A 15 23.99 0.68 13.21
C ILE A 15 24.18 0.98 11.73
N LYS A 16 24.79 0.02 11.04
CA LYS A 16 25.07 0.04 9.60
C LYS A 16 24.48 -1.19 8.93
N GLY A 17 24.06 -1.04 7.68
CA GLY A 17 23.51 -2.16 6.94
C GLY A 17 22.74 -1.75 5.70
N HIS A 18 22.01 -2.71 5.18
CA HIS A 18 21.19 -2.56 3.99
C HIS A 18 19.77 -3.04 4.30
N LEU A 19 18.78 -2.20 4.01
CA LEU A 19 17.37 -2.49 4.23
C LEU A 19 16.65 -2.39 2.89
N LYS A 20 16.09 -3.50 2.41
CA LYS A 20 15.26 -3.58 1.21
C LYS A 20 13.80 -3.40 1.56
N VAL A 21 13.19 -2.36 1.02
CA VAL A 21 11.80 -1.99 1.29
C VAL A 21 11.00 -2.09 0.00
N GLY A 22 10.03 -3.00 -0.03
CA GLY A 22 9.07 -3.10 -1.13
C GLY A 22 7.81 -2.29 -0.87
N LEU A 23 7.33 -1.55 -1.87
CA LEU A 23 6.14 -0.72 -1.74
C LEU A 23 5.43 -0.44 -3.09
N PRO A 24 4.09 -0.26 -3.10
CA PRO A 24 3.37 0.30 -4.23
C PRO A 24 3.73 1.76 -4.50
N GLN A 25 3.64 2.18 -5.76
CA GLN A 25 3.95 3.54 -6.21
C GLN A 25 3.26 4.64 -5.38
N ILE A 26 1.98 4.46 -5.04
CA ILE A 26 1.23 5.45 -4.23
C ILE A 26 1.86 5.67 -2.85
N ILE A 27 2.42 4.63 -2.24
CA ILE A 27 3.11 4.73 -0.96
C ILE A 27 4.47 5.42 -1.17
N GLY A 28 5.20 5.02 -2.21
CA GLY A 28 6.53 5.55 -2.56
C GLY A 28 6.51 7.05 -2.87
N ALA A 29 5.47 7.51 -3.58
CA ALA A 29 5.33 8.90 -3.98
C ALA A 29 4.84 9.82 -2.85
N PHE A 30 3.86 9.37 -2.04
CA PHE A 30 3.15 10.28 -1.13
C PHE A 30 3.48 10.10 0.35
N SER A 31 3.80 8.89 0.81
CA SER A 31 3.89 8.59 2.25
C SER A 31 5.30 8.21 2.69
N PHE A 32 6.00 7.41 1.88
CA PHE A 32 7.31 6.86 2.21
C PHE A 32 8.43 7.89 2.36
N PRO A 33 8.50 9.01 1.61
CA PRO A 33 9.60 9.96 1.72
C PRO A 33 9.77 10.51 3.15
N GLN A 34 8.66 10.76 3.85
CA GLN A 34 8.70 11.23 5.24
C GLN A 34 9.21 10.13 6.19
N VAL A 35 8.79 8.88 5.96
CA VAL A 35 9.26 7.72 6.75
C VAL A 35 10.76 7.50 6.53
N ALA A 36 11.21 7.51 5.27
CA ALA A 36 12.61 7.33 4.91
C ALA A 36 13.49 8.42 5.52
N LYS A 37 13.03 9.68 5.51
CA LYS A 37 13.73 10.80 6.15
C LYS A 37 13.93 10.55 7.65
N THR A 38 12.84 10.30 8.38
CA THR A 38 12.91 10.06 9.83
C THR A 38 13.74 8.82 10.16
N PHE A 39 13.66 7.78 9.35
CA PHE A 39 14.51 6.59 9.52
C PHE A 39 15.98 6.92 9.31
N LYS A 40 16.33 7.68 8.26
CA LYS A 40 17.71 8.04 7.93
C LYS A 40 18.34 8.97 8.97
N GLU A 41 17.55 9.88 9.54
CA GLU A 41 17.98 10.73 10.66
C GLU A 41 18.32 9.89 11.90
N LYS A 42 17.55 8.82 12.15
CA LYS A 42 17.79 7.91 13.27
C LYS A 42 18.92 6.91 13.02
N TYR A 43 19.07 6.44 11.79
CA TYR A 43 20.03 5.39 11.39
C TYR A 43 20.83 5.83 10.16
N PRO A 44 21.77 6.79 10.32
CA PRO A 44 22.51 7.36 9.19
C PRO A 44 23.38 6.34 8.46
N GLY A 45 23.81 5.27 9.14
CA GLY A 45 24.63 4.19 8.59
C GLY A 45 23.88 3.18 7.71
N VAL A 46 22.55 3.23 7.65
CA VAL A 46 21.74 2.25 6.89
C VAL A 46 21.42 2.77 5.49
N LEU A 47 21.67 1.95 4.47
CA LEU A 47 21.20 2.17 3.11
C LEU A 47 19.79 1.60 2.96
N ILE A 48 18.86 2.39 2.43
CA ILE A 48 17.52 1.93 2.06
C ILE A 48 17.49 1.72 0.55
N GLU A 49 17.21 0.49 0.11
CA GLU A 49 16.89 0.15 -1.29
C GLU A 49 15.37 0.04 -1.41
N ILE A 50 14.77 0.78 -2.34
CA ILE A 50 13.33 0.76 -2.60
C ILE A 50 13.05 -0.15 -3.79
N VAL A 51 12.13 -1.08 -3.62
CA VAL A 51 11.61 -1.96 -4.67
C VAL A 51 10.15 -1.59 -4.93
N GLU A 52 9.89 -0.89 -6.03
CA GLU A 52 8.53 -0.47 -6.40
C GLU A 52 7.80 -1.58 -7.15
N GLU A 53 6.79 -2.16 -6.52
CA GLU A 53 6.03 -3.29 -7.05
C GLU A 53 4.56 -3.24 -6.59
N ALA A 54 3.67 -3.91 -7.32
CA ALA A 54 2.26 -4.01 -6.92
C ALA A 54 2.12 -4.76 -5.58
N GLY A 55 1.07 -4.44 -4.80
CA GLY A 55 0.91 -4.96 -3.44
C GLY A 55 0.98 -6.49 -3.34
N LEU A 56 0.31 -7.21 -4.24
CA LEU A 56 0.34 -8.69 -4.27
C LEU A 56 1.71 -9.27 -4.63
N HIS A 57 2.56 -8.50 -5.33
CA HIS A 57 3.91 -8.93 -5.67
C HIS A 57 4.87 -8.66 -4.51
N VAL A 58 4.79 -7.48 -3.88
CA VAL A 58 5.55 -7.16 -2.67
C VAL A 58 5.33 -8.25 -1.61
N GLU A 59 4.11 -8.79 -1.48
CA GLU A 59 3.79 -9.79 -0.43
C GLU A 59 4.62 -11.04 -0.65
N LYS A 60 4.67 -11.52 -1.90
CA LYS A 60 5.48 -12.65 -2.32
C LYS A 60 6.98 -12.38 -2.17
N LEU A 61 7.44 -11.14 -2.35
CA LEU A 61 8.84 -10.80 -2.15
C LEU A 61 9.23 -10.89 -0.66
N VAL A 62 8.35 -10.45 0.26
CA VAL A 62 8.55 -10.63 1.71
C VAL A 62 8.58 -12.11 2.06
N GLU A 63 7.60 -12.90 1.59
CA GLU A 63 7.53 -14.35 1.87
C GLU A 63 8.78 -15.11 1.41
N LYS A 64 9.40 -14.67 0.31
CA LYS A 64 10.62 -15.26 -0.24
C LYS A 64 11.91 -14.72 0.38
N GLY A 65 11.83 -13.75 1.30
CA GLY A 65 12.99 -13.08 1.89
C GLY A 65 13.80 -12.26 0.88
N GLN A 66 13.18 -11.81 -0.21
CA GLN A 66 13.83 -10.97 -1.23
C GLN A 66 13.79 -9.47 -0.88
N ILE A 67 12.87 -9.08 -0.01
CA ILE A 67 12.81 -7.78 0.66
C ILE A 67 12.61 -7.98 2.16
N ASP A 68 13.06 -7.03 2.96
CA ASP A 68 13.02 -7.11 4.42
C ASP A 68 11.70 -6.58 4.99
N VAL A 69 11.14 -5.55 4.35
CA VAL A 69 9.88 -4.90 4.76
C VAL A 69 9.03 -4.63 3.52
N GLY A 70 7.75 -5.02 3.57
CA GLY A 70 6.77 -4.74 2.53
C GLY A 70 5.67 -3.81 3.02
N PHE A 71 5.28 -2.84 2.20
CA PHE A 71 4.05 -2.06 2.38
C PHE A 71 2.98 -2.53 1.41
N PHE A 72 1.75 -2.67 1.89
CA PHE A 72 0.64 -3.22 1.12
C PHE A 72 -0.61 -2.36 1.23
N VAL A 73 -1.43 -2.41 0.19
CA VAL A 73 -2.81 -1.94 0.23
C VAL A 73 -3.70 -3.15 0.03
N ILE A 74 -4.33 -3.60 1.11
CA ILE A 74 -5.22 -4.76 1.09
C ILE A 74 -6.60 -4.40 1.67
N PRO A 75 -7.68 -5.00 1.15
CA PRO A 75 -9.04 -4.74 1.60
C PRO A 75 -9.36 -5.31 2.98
N GLU A 76 -8.70 -6.41 3.36
CA GLU A 76 -8.90 -7.08 4.65
C GLU A 76 -7.56 -7.57 5.20
N GLN A 77 -7.46 -7.67 6.51
CA GLN A 77 -6.22 -7.93 7.23
C GLN A 77 -5.69 -9.36 6.92
N SER A 78 -4.49 -9.46 6.36
CA SER A 78 -3.81 -10.75 6.20
C SER A 78 -3.47 -11.33 7.57
N LYS A 79 -3.74 -12.62 7.78
CA LYS A 79 -3.55 -13.30 9.08
C LYS A 79 -2.09 -13.52 9.44
N GLN A 80 -1.17 -13.42 8.49
CA GLN A 80 0.16 -13.97 8.66
C GLN A 80 1.22 -12.91 8.98
N LEU A 81 1.04 -11.64 8.62
CA LEU A 81 2.19 -10.73 8.62
C LEU A 81 1.87 -9.22 8.60
N GLU A 82 0.91 -8.69 9.38
CA GLU A 82 0.60 -7.25 9.22
C GLU A 82 0.28 -6.47 10.49
N LYS A 83 1.07 -5.41 10.69
CA LYS A 83 0.70 -4.27 11.53
C LYS A 83 -0.01 -3.25 10.65
N LEU A 84 -1.30 -3.03 10.92
CA LEU A 84 -2.07 -1.97 10.26
C LEU A 84 -1.43 -0.59 10.55
N ILE A 85 -1.09 0.14 9.49
CA ILE A 85 -0.53 1.50 9.61
C ILE A 85 -1.65 2.54 9.64
N PHE A 86 -2.54 2.51 8.64
CA PHE A 86 -3.71 3.39 8.57
C PHE A 86 -4.81 2.77 7.70
N LYS A 87 -6.01 3.35 7.77
CA LYS A 87 -7.13 3.06 6.86
C LYS A 87 -7.48 4.33 6.08
N ALA A 88 -7.81 4.18 4.81
CA ALA A 88 -8.32 5.24 3.97
C ALA A 88 -9.63 4.81 3.32
N PRO A 89 -10.57 5.74 3.06
CA PRO A 89 -11.77 5.42 2.31
C PRO A 89 -11.41 5.10 0.85
N PHE A 90 -12.07 4.10 0.28
CA PHE A 90 -12.04 3.81 -1.14
C PHE A 90 -13.34 4.31 -1.77
N VAL A 91 -13.22 5.25 -2.72
CA VAL A 91 -14.36 6.03 -3.24
C VAL A 91 -14.42 5.97 -4.76
N ALA A 92 -15.61 6.17 -5.32
CA ALA A 92 -15.78 6.39 -6.74
C ALA A 92 -15.45 7.83 -7.12
N CYS A 93 -14.68 8.01 -8.21
CA CYS A 93 -14.41 9.30 -8.81
C CYS A 93 -15.26 9.43 -10.08
N LEU A 94 -16.15 10.42 -10.10
CA LEU A 94 -17.10 10.66 -11.20
C LEU A 94 -16.76 11.97 -11.91
N PRO A 95 -17.14 12.14 -13.19
CA PRO A 95 -17.03 13.42 -13.90
C PRO A 95 -17.73 14.55 -13.14
N VAL A 96 -17.19 15.78 -13.23
CA VAL A 96 -17.74 16.95 -12.52
C VAL A 96 -19.19 17.26 -12.89
N ASP A 97 -19.56 16.96 -14.13
CA ASP A 97 -20.91 17.22 -14.68
C ASP A 97 -21.92 16.10 -14.39
N ASP A 98 -21.52 15.08 -13.63
CA ASP A 98 -22.43 14.00 -13.25
C ASP A 98 -23.55 14.54 -12.34
N HIS A 99 -24.73 13.94 -12.42
CA HIS A 99 -25.94 14.34 -11.70
C HIS A 99 -25.81 14.19 -10.16
N LEU A 100 -24.68 13.66 -9.70
CA LEU A 100 -24.37 13.33 -8.33
C LEU A 100 -23.52 14.44 -7.70
N LYS A 101 -24.04 15.04 -6.62
CA LYS A 101 -23.31 16.07 -5.87
C LYS A 101 -22.03 15.47 -5.28
N ALA A 102 -20.94 16.22 -5.32
CA ALA A 102 -19.69 15.85 -4.63
C ALA A 102 -19.97 15.51 -3.15
N GLY A 103 -19.46 14.37 -2.69
CA GLY A 103 -19.67 13.87 -1.33
C GLY A 103 -21.01 13.14 -1.11
N ALA A 104 -21.84 12.95 -2.13
CA ALA A 104 -23.03 12.11 -2.02
C ALA A 104 -22.65 10.62 -1.93
N THR A 105 -23.42 9.87 -1.12
CA THR A 105 -23.38 8.42 -1.14
C THR A 105 -24.10 7.91 -2.38
N ILE A 106 -23.44 7.02 -3.13
CA ILE A 106 -23.98 6.41 -4.35
C ILE A 106 -24.14 4.91 -4.12
N ALA A 107 -25.18 4.33 -4.70
CA ALA A 107 -25.31 2.87 -4.72
C ALA A 107 -24.45 2.34 -5.87
N LEU A 108 -23.65 1.30 -5.61
CA LEU A 108 -22.77 0.70 -6.61
C LEU A 108 -23.52 0.29 -7.90
N LYS A 109 -24.77 -0.18 -7.76
CA LYS A 109 -25.65 -0.54 -8.88
C LYS A 109 -26.00 0.63 -9.80
N GLN A 110 -25.92 1.88 -9.33
CA GLN A 110 -26.14 3.06 -10.18
C GLN A 110 -25.08 3.18 -11.27
N LEU A 111 -23.90 2.59 -11.05
CA LEU A 111 -22.75 2.64 -11.96
C LEU A 111 -22.72 1.48 -12.98
N GLU A 112 -23.77 0.68 -13.04
CA GLU A 112 -23.84 -0.53 -13.89
C GLU A 112 -23.67 -0.24 -15.37
N LYS A 113 -24.11 0.94 -15.83
CA LYS A 113 -24.10 1.34 -17.24
C LYS A 113 -22.91 2.21 -17.63
N ASP A 114 -22.06 2.55 -16.67
CA ASP A 114 -20.93 3.42 -16.90
C ASP A 114 -19.73 2.65 -17.46
N ASP A 115 -18.81 3.40 -18.08
CA ASP A 115 -17.49 2.91 -18.46
C ASP A 115 -16.50 3.09 -17.31
N TRP A 116 -15.79 2.02 -16.98
CA TRP A 116 -14.91 1.97 -15.81
C TRP A 116 -13.44 2.07 -16.19
N VAL A 117 -12.71 2.85 -15.40
CA VAL A 117 -11.25 2.76 -15.27
C VAL A 117 -10.97 1.92 -14.04
N LEU A 118 -10.27 0.80 -14.19
CA LEU A 118 -10.02 -0.13 -13.09
C LEU A 118 -8.52 -0.44 -12.95
N PHE A 119 -8.05 -0.64 -11.72
CA PHE A 119 -6.71 -1.18 -11.50
C PHE A 119 -6.52 -2.51 -12.23
N ASP A 120 -5.30 -2.88 -12.59
CA ASP A 120 -5.05 -4.21 -13.13
C ASP A 120 -5.15 -5.32 -12.05
N THR A 121 -5.02 -6.57 -12.48
CA THR A 121 -5.21 -7.75 -11.60
C THR A 121 -4.10 -7.97 -10.58
N SER A 122 -3.00 -7.21 -10.63
CA SER A 122 -1.91 -7.25 -9.66
C SER A 122 -2.25 -6.49 -8.36
N PHE A 123 -3.34 -5.73 -8.34
CA PHE A 123 -3.83 -5.01 -7.17
C PHE A 123 -5.02 -5.73 -6.52
N ALA A 124 -4.98 -5.89 -5.20
CA ALA A 124 -6.08 -6.48 -4.44
C ALA A 124 -7.42 -5.73 -4.64
N LEU A 125 -7.36 -4.40 -4.79
CA LEU A 125 -8.54 -3.55 -5.03
C LEU A 125 -9.29 -3.90 -6.32
N ASN A 126 -8.62 -4.41 -7.36
CA ASN A 126 -9.30 -4.89 -8.55
C ASN A 126 -10.30 -6.00 -8.20
N HIS A 127 -9.85 -7.00 -7.44
CA HIS A 127 -10.67 -8.14 -7.04
C HIS A 127 -11.86 -7.70 -6.19
N VAL A 128 -11.64 -6.75 -5.27
CA VAL A 128 -12.66 -6.19 -4.39
C VAL A 128 -13.75 -5.48 -5.18
N VAL A 129 -13.39 -4.63 -6.15
CA VAL A 129 -14.38 -3.94 -6.99
C VAL A 129 -15.19 -4.94 -7.79
N LEU A 130 -14.52 -5.90 -8.44
CA LEU A 130 -15.20 -6.90 -9.26
C LEU A 130 -16.12 -7.79 -8.44
N GLU A 131 -15.71 -8.16 -7.23
CA GLU A 131 -16.54 -8.94 -6.30
C GLU A 131 -17.74 -8.13 -5.80
N SER A 132 -17.53 -6.85 -5.47
CA SER A 132 -18.61 -5.95 -5.07
C SER A 132 -19.65 -5.80 -6.18
N CYS A 133 -19.23 -5.64 -7.44
CA CYS A 133 -20.16 -5.57 -8.57
C CYS A 133 -20.93 -6.89 -8.76
N ARG A 134 -20.24 -8.03 -8.61
CA ARG A 134 -20.90 -9.35 -8.67
C ARG A 134 -21.96 -9.51 -7.58
N ASN A 135 -21.69 -9.05 -6.37
CA ASN A 135 -22.64 -9.09 -5.25
C ASN A 135 -23.88 -8.23 -5.52
N GLU A 136 -23.74 -7.16 -6.31
CA GLU A 136 -24.84 -6.31 -6.81
C GLU A 136 -25.45 -6.81 -8.14
N ASN A 137 -25.14 -8.05 -8.53
CA ASN A 137 -25.65 -8.71 -9.74
C ASN A 137 -25.37 -7.93 -11.03
N PHE A 138 -24.17 -7.34 -11.18
CA PHE A 138 -23.71 -6.81 -12.46
C PHE A 138 -22.21 -7.03 -12.72
N LYS A 139 -21.81 -6.79 -13.96
CA LYS A 139 -20.41 -6.75 -14.38
C LYS A 139 -20.12 -5.35 -14.94
N PRO A 140 -19.10 -4.64 -14.43
CA PRO A 140 -18.77 -3.32 -14.95
C PRO A 140 -18.23 -3.41 -16.38
N ASN A 141 -18.53 -2.41 -17.22
CA ASN A 141 -17.91 -2.29 -18.53
C ASN A 141 -16.53 -1.63 -18.39
N ILE A 142 -15.46 -2.43 -18.45
CA ILE A 142 -14.09 -1.93 -18.24
C ILE A 142 -13.56 -1.33 -19.54
N ALA A 143 -13.56 0.00 -19.64
CA ALA A 143 -13.01 0.72 -20.78
C ALA A 143 -11.47 0.83 -20.71
N TYR A 144 -10.92 0.99 -19.49
CA TYR A 144 -9.48 1.16 -19.28
C TYR A 144 -8.96 0.37 -18.08
N LYS A 145 -7.70 -0.04 -18.16
CA LYS A 145 -6.96 -0.64 -17.05
C LYS A 145 -5.72 0.19 -16.74
N THR A 146 -5.41 0.37 -15.45
CA THR A 146 -4.28 1.18 -14.99
C THR A 146 -3.49 0.49 -13.87
N THR A 147 -2.19 0.77 -13.79
CA THR A 147 -1.32 0.43 -12.65
C THR A 147 -1.12 1.63 -11.72
N GLN A 148 -1.73 2.77 -12.07
CA GLN A 148 -1.64 4.07 -11.41
C GLN A 148 -3.02 4.55 -11.00
#